data_AF-A0A927H6K5-F1
#
_entry.id   AF-A0A927H6K5-F1
#
_cell.length_a   1.000
_cell.length_b   1.000
_cell.length_c   1.000
_cell.angle_alpha   90.00
_cell.angle_beta   90.00
_cell.angle_gamma   90.00
#
_symmetry.space_group_name_H-M   'P 1'
#
loop_
_entity.id
_entity.type
_entity.pdbx_description
1 polymer ?
#
loop_
_entity_poly.entity_id
_entity_poly.type
_entity_poly.pdbx_seq_one_letter_code
_entity_poly.pdbx_strand_id
1 'polypeptide(L)' 'MAAQYAFLAVWVIGMFGFIGIVLGAVAKLVAEDTLAYDEQFVWGRKVPADRKKTK' A
#
# COMPACT_ATOMS: atom_id res chain seq x y z
N MET A 1 -10.34 -17.65 36.07
CA MET A 1 -9.32 -16.61 35.85
C MET A 1 -8.54 -16.86 34.56
N ALA A 2 -7.60 -17.81 34.49
CA ALA A 2 -6.71 -18.00 33.32
C ALA A 2 -7.43 -18.25 31.98
N ALA A 3 -8.48 -19.05 31.96
CA ALA A 3 -9.23 -19.37 30.73
C ALA A 3 -9.91 -18.14 30.09
N GLN A 4 -10.36 -17.18 30.90
CA GLN A 4 -11.00 -15.94 30.40
C GLN A 4 -9.97 -15.04 29.71
N TYR A 5 -8.77 -14.93 30.28
CA TYR A 5 -7.67 -14.18 29.67
C TYR A 5 -7.18 -14.82 28.38
N ALA A 6 -7.11 -16.16 28.32
CA ALA A 6 -6.72 -16.88 27.11
C ALA A 6 -7.72 -16.65 25.97
N PHE A 7 -9.02 -16.67 26.26
CA PHE A 7 -10.06 -16.39 25.27
C PHE A 7 -9.96 -14.97 24.71
N LEU A 8 -9.79 -13.98 25.59
CA LEU A 8 -9.60 -12.58 25.17
C LEU A 8 -8.33 -12.41 24.33
N ALA A 9 -7.23 -13.07 24.69
CA ALA A 9 -5.98 -13.00 23.94
C ALA A 9 -6.13 -13.52 22.51
N VAL A 10 -6.85 -14.64 22.31
CA VAL A 10 -7.13 -15.17 20.96
C VAL A 10 -7.93 -14.19 20.13
N TRP A 11 -8.95 -13.55 20.71
CA TRP A 11 -9.74 -12.53 20.00
C TRP A 11 -8.92 -11.30 19.62
N VAL A 12 -8.05 -10.84 20.52
CA VAL A 12 -7.15 -9.72 20.25
C VAL A 12 -6.20 -10.07 19.10
N ILE A 13 -5.54 -11.23 19.15
CA ILE A 13 -4.63 -11.68 18.08
C ILE A 13 -5.38 -11.85 16.77
N GLY A 14 -6.56 -12.46 16.78
CA GLY A 14 -7.39 -12.64 15.59
C GLY A 14 -7.82 -11.31 14.96
N MET A 15 -8.27 -10.36 15.77
CA MET A 15 -8.69 -9.04 15.32
C MET A 15 -7.52 -8.26 14.70
N PHE A 16 -6.38 -8.17 15.39
CA PHE A 16 -5.22 -7.47 14.86
C PHE A 16 -4.62 -8.18 13.64
N GLY A 17 -4.64 -9.51 13.61
CA GLY A 17 -4.23 -10.28 12.45
C GLY A 17 -5.09 -9.97 11.22
N PHE A 18 -6.41 -9.97 11.38
CA PHE A 18 -7.34 -9.62 10.30
C PHE A 18 -7.12 -8.19 9.79
N ILE A 19 -7.02 -7.22 10.70
CA ILE A 19 -6.76 -5.82 10.35
C ILE A 19 -5.43 -5.69 9.59
N GLY A 20 -4.37 -6.34 10.07
CA GLY A 20 -3.06 -6.32 9.43
C GLY A 20 -3.08 -6.89 8.00
N ILE A 21 -3.81 -7.98 7.77
CA ILE A 21 -4.00 -8.56 6.43
C ILE A 21 -4.70 -7.56 5.50
N VAL A 22 -5.80 -6.95 5.96
CA VAL A 22 -6.55 -5.97 5.16
C VAL A 22 -5.67 -4.76 4.84
N LEU A 23 -4.96 -4.21 5.82
CA LEU A 23 -4.05 -3.08 5.61
C LEU A 23 -2.92 -3.43 4.64
N GLY A 24 -2.34 -4.63 4.74
CA GLY A 24 -1.30 -5.10 3.83
C GLY A 24 -1.81 -5.24 2.40
N ALA A 25 -3.01 -5.79 2.20
CA ALA A 25 -3.63 -5.91 0.89
C ALA A 25 -3.94 -4.53 0.28
N VAL A 26 -4.47 -3.60 1.09
CA VAL A 26 -4.74 -2.22 0.64
C VAL A 26 -3.44 -1.49 0.32
N ALA A 27 -2.41 -1.60 1.16
CA ALA A 27 -1.12 -0.98 0.90
C ALA A 27 -0.47 -1.51 -0.38
N LYS A 28 -0.56 -2.82 -0.63
CA LYS A 28 -0.10 -3.43 -1.88
C LYS A 28 -0.86 -2.88 -3.08
N LEU A 29 -2.19 -2.82 -3.00
CA LEU A 29 -3.04 -2.28 -4.05
C LEU A 29 -2.68 -0.82 -4.34
N VAL A 30 -2.55 0.02 -3.31
CA VAL A 30 -2.19 1.43 -3.48
C VAL A 30 -0.79 1.59 -4.06
N ALA A 31 0.18 0.78 -3.62
CA ALA A 31 1.53 0.83 -4.15
C ALA A 31 1.57 0.43 -5.64
N GLU A 32 0.90 -0.66 -6.02
CA GLU A 32 0.83 -1.11 -7.42
C GLU A 32 0.05 -0.12 -8.30
N ASP A 33 -1.09 0.41 -7.83
CA ASP A 33 -1.91 1.36 -8.58
C ASP A 33 -1.21 2.71 -8.75
N THR A 34 -0.60 3.23 -7.68
CA THR A 34 0.13 4.50 -7.74
C THR A 34 1.37 4.36 -8.62
N LEU A 35 2.10 3.24 -8.54
CA LEU A 35 3.32 3.04 -9.32
C LEU A 35 3.01 2.83 -10.80
N ALA A 36 1.92 2.12 -11.14
CA ALA A 36 1.44 2.00 -12.52
C ALA A 36 0.94 3.35 -13.08
N TYR A 37 0.24 4.15 -12.26
CA TYR A 37 -0.21 5.49 -12.64
C TYR A 37 0.97 6.46 -12.84
N ASP A 38 1.94 6.45 -11.93
CA ASP A 38 3.16 7.26 -12.05
C ASP A 38 3.99 6.81 -13.26
N GLU A 39 4.15 5.52 -13.51
CA GLU A 39 4.93 5.04 -14.66
C GLU A 39 4.34 5.53 -15.98
N GLN A 40 3.02 5.43 -16.16
CA GLN A 40 2.35 5.85 -17.39
C GLN A 40 2.39 7.38 -17.60
N PHE A 41 2.18 8.17 -16.55
CA PHE A 41 2.01 9.62 -16.69
C PHE A 41 3.26 10.45 -16.34
N VAL A 42 4.14 9.96 -15.47
CA VAL A 42 5.35 10.66 -15.02
C VAL A 42 6.60 10.13 -15.73
N TRP A 43 6.77 8.81 -15.86
CA TRP A 43 8.03 8.22 -16.34
C TRP A 43 8.02 7.92 -17.86
N GLY A 44 6.85 7.63 -18.43
CA GLY A 44 6.68 7.37 -19.88
C GLY A 44 6.63 8.62 -20.77
N ARG A 45 6.72 9.83 -20.21
CA ARG A 45 6.75 11.06 -21.01
C ARG A 45 8.04 11.11 -21.83
N LYS A 46 7.93 10.93 -23.15
CA LYS A 46 8.91 11.44 -24.11
C LYS A 46 8.93 12.96 -23.95
N VAL A 47 9.91 13.48 -23.22
CA VAL A 47 10.14 14.93 -23.15
C VAL A 47 10.34 15.42 -24.58
N PRO A 48 9.47 16.30 -25.11
CA PRO A 48 9.67 16.85 -26.44
C PRO A 48 11.06 17.48 -26.50
N ALA A 49 11.85 17.12 -27.52
CA ALA A 49 13.23 17.58 -27.68
C ALA A 49 13.35 19.12 -27.73
N ASP A 50 12.23 19.76 -28.03
CA ASP A 50 11.97 21.19 -28.13
C ASP A 50 12.09 21.94 -26.80
N ARG A 51 12.09 21.25 -25.65
CA ARG A 51 12.27 21.87 -24.31
C ARG A 51 13.70 21.78 -23.77
N LYS A 52 14.70 21.51 -24.62
CA LYS A 52 16.14 21.54 -24.26
C LYS A 52 16.85 22.87 -24.59
N LYS A 53 16.12 23.90 -25.02
CA LYS A 53 16.68 25.24 -25.30
C LYS A 53 15.82 26.36 -24.74
N THR A 54 15.96 26.64 -23.46
CA THR A 54 15.90 28.03 -22.97
C THR A 54 16.98 28.15 -21.90
N LYS A 55 17.77 29.22 -22.03
CA LYS A 55 19.04 29.52 -21.35
C LYS A 55 19.10 29.22 -19.86
#